data_AF-A0A2H0WPH7-F1
#
_entry.id   AF-A0A2H0WPH7-F1
#
_cell.length_a   1.000
_cell.length_b   1.000
_cell.length_c   1.000
_cell.angle_alpha   90.00
_cell.angle_beta   90.00
_cell.angle_gamma   90.00
#
_symmetry.space_group_name_H-M   'P 1'
#
loop_
_entity.id
_entity.type
_entity.pdbx_description
1 polymer ?
#
loop_
_entity_poly.entity_id
_entity_poly.type
_entity_poly.pdbx_seq_one_letter_code
_entity_poly.pdbx_strand_id
1 'polypeptide(L)'
;MEYSEQWGVVAGKEVFTLDEKQIQVLKQADTSGHRGIVWFSKFAISIPHIQAIYLISRQIKNQLATGDAYREQTPEERAKSLKALNKARRELIKKGLLKK
;
A
#
# COMPACT_ATOMS: atom_id res chain seq x y z
N MET A 1 0.08 14.98 4.15
CA MET A 1 0.08 13.52 3.98
C MET A 1 1.19 13.18 3.00
N GLU A 2 2.23 12.49 3.46
CA GLU A 2 3.27 12.02 2.54
C GLU A 2 2.85 10.66 1.98
N TYR A 3 2.83 10.54 0.67
CA TYR A 3 2.62 9.27 -0.03
C TYR A 3 3.97 8.73 -0.48
N SER A 4 4.08 7.41 -0.61
CA SER A 4 5.17 6.75 -1.32
C SER A 4 4.56 6.10 -2.54
N GLU A 5 4.95 6.56 -3.72
CA GLU A 5 4.46 6.06 -4.99
C GLU A 5 5.53 5.24 -5.72
N GLN A 6 5.09 4.16 -6.35
CA GLN A 6 5.90 3.39 -7.30
C GLN A 6 5.23 3.45 -8.66
N TRP A 7 6.02 3.74 -9.69
CA TRP A 7 5.58 3.95 -11.05
C TRP A 7 6.23 2.93 -11.98
N GLY A 8 5.46 2.37 -12.91
CA GLY A 8 5.95 1.52 -13.98
C GLY A 8 6.14 2.35 -15.25
N VAL A 9 7.30 2.19 -15.89
CA VAL A 9 7.61 2.79 -17.19
C VAL A 9 8.01 1.70 -18.16
N VAL A 10 7.26 1.55 -19.24
CA VAL A 10 7.58 0.63 -20.34
C VAL A 10 8.31 1.41 -21.41
N ALA A 11 9.56 1.03 -21.69
CA ALA A 11 10.36 1.61 -22.76
C ALA A 11 10.96 0.51 -23.64
N GLY A 12 10.53 0.45 -24.90
CA GLY A 12 10.92 -0.63 -25.82
C GLY A 12 10.53 -2.02 -25.32
N LYS A 13 11.51 -2.83 -24.92
CA LYS A 13 11.31 -4.20 -24.38
C LYS A 13 11.47 -4.27 -22.86
N GLU A 14 11.81 -3.17 -22.22
CA GLU A 14 12.15 -3.12 -20.80
C GLU A 14 11.05 -2.44 -20.00
N VAL A 15 10.89 -2.89 -18.75
CA VAL A 15 9.96 -2.32 -17.78
C VAL A 15 10.75 -1.86 -16.57
N PHE A 16 10.69 -0.55 -16.29
CA PHE A 16 11.37 0.07 -15.18
C PHE A 16 10.38 0.39 -14.07
N THR A 17 10.78 0.15 -12.82
CA THR A 17 10.05 0.64 -11.64
C THR A 17 10.76 1.87 -11.10
N LEU A 18 10.06 3.00 -11.10
CA LEU A 18 10.55 4.29 -10.65
C LEU A 18 9.89 4.70 -9.35
N ASP A 19 10.66 5.35 -8.48
CA ASP A 19 10.11 6.08 -7.33
C ASP A 19 9.53 7.44 -7.74
N GLU A 20 8.91 8.12 -6.80
CA GLU A 20 8.30 9.45 -6.98
C GLU A 20 9.28 10.49 -7.55
N LYS A 21 10.53 10.51 -7.08
CA LYS A 21 11.53 11.49 -7.55
C LYS A 21 11.98 11.17 -8.98
N GLN A 22 12.22 9.89 -9.26
CA GLN A 22 12.65 9.43 -10.58
C GLN A 22 11.59 9.68 -11.65
N ILE A 23 10.31 9.43 -11.33
CA ILE A 23 9.23 9.71 -12.29
C ILE A 23 9.01 11.21 -12.50
N GLN A 24 9.23 12.05 -11.48
CA GLN A 24 9.17 13.51 -11.63
C GLN A 24 10.25 14.00 -12.59
N VAL A 25 11.48 13.51 -12.47
CA VAL A 25 12.57 13.84 -13.41
C VAL A 25 12.20 13.42 -14.83
N LEU A 26 11.63 12.22 -15.00
CA LEU A 26 11.23 11.73 -16.32
C LEU A 26 10.11 12.59 -16.95
N LYS A 27 9.07 12.92 -16.18
CA LYS A 27 7.96 13.78 -16.61
C LYS A 27 8.44 15.20 -16.93
N GLN A 28 9.38 15.72 -16.16
CA GLN A 28 9.96 17.04 -16.41
C GLN A 28 10.77 17.05 -17.71
N ALA A 29 11.55 16.01 -17.98
CA ALA A 29 12.30 15.91 -19.22
C ALA A 29 11.38 15.86 -20.45
N ASP A 30 10.29 15.08 -20.38
CA ASP A 30 9.28 15.00 -21.44
C ASP A 30 8.60 16.35 -21.70
N THR A 31 8.10 17.00 -20.65
CA THR A 31 7.46 18.33 -20.74
C THR A 31 8.41 19.44 -21.19
N SER A 32 9.70 19.32 -20.89
CA SER A 32 10.74 20.24 -21.36
C SER A 32 11.18 19.97 -22.81
N GLY A 33 10.51 19.03 -23.51
CA GLY A 33 10.79 18.69 -24.90
C GLY A 33 12.10 17.93 -25.12
N HIS A 34 12.70 17.36 -24.06
CA HIS A 34 13.90 16.55 -24.21
C HIS A 34 13.53 15.23 -24.86
N ARG A 35 14.11 14.95 -26.03
CA ARG A 35 13.92 13.70 -26.79
C ARG A 35 15.13 12.75 -26.69
N GLY A 36 15.89 12.88 -25.61
CA GLY A 36 17.10 12.10 -25.37
C GLY A 36 16.91 10.94 -24.40
N ILE A 37 18.00 10.58 -23.74
CA ILE A 37 18.06 9.54 -22.72
C ILE A 37 18.16 10.20 -21.35
N VAL A 38 17.30 9.81 -20.41
CA VAL A 38 17.42 10.19 -19.00
C VAL A 38 18.26 9.14 -18.29
N TRP A 39 19.39 9.57 -17.75
CA TRP A 39 20.31 8.71 -17.02
C TRP A 39 20.02 8.74 -15.52
N PHE A 40 19.83 7.55 -14.94
CA PHE A 40 19.80 7.33 -13.50
C PHE A 40 21.07 6.56 -13.09
N SER A 41 21.33 6.45 -11.79
CA SER A 41 22.56 5.82 -11.30
C SER A 41 22.71 4.34 -11.69
N LYS A 42 21.62 3.62 -11.96
CA LYS A 42 21.62 2.17 -12.24
C LYS A 42 21.14 1.79 -13.64
N PHE A 43 20.46 2.69 -14.33
CA PHE A 43 19.83 2.43 -15.62
C PHE A 43 19.57 3.75 -16.35
N ALA A 44 19.20 3.67 -17.63
CA ALA A 44 18.88 4.82 -18.44
C ALA A 44 17.59 4.56 -19.23
N ILE A 45 16.75 5.57 -19.39
CA ILE A 45 15.47 5.47 -20.09
C ILE A 45 15.49 6.41 -21.29
N SER A 46 15.28 5.87 -22.49
CA SER A 46 15.12 6.67 -23.71
C SER A 46 13.68 7.19 -23.80
N ILE A 47 13.52 8.52 -23.74
CA ILE A 47 12.19 9.16 -23.76
C ILE A 47 11.41 8.83 -25.04
N PRO A 48 11.99 8.90 -26.26
CA PRO A 48 11.27 8.55 -27.48
C PRO A 48 10.78 7.09 -27.55
N HIS A 49 11.32 6.20 -26.71
CA HIS A 49 10.93 4.79 -26.67
C HIS A 49 9.96 4.46 -25.55
N ILE A 50 9.53 5.45 -24.75
CA ILE A 50 8.51 5.24 -23.72
C ILE A 50 7.17 4.94 -24.41
N GLN A 51 6.62 3.79 -24.09
CA GLN A 51 5.33 3.32 -24.60
C GLN A 51 4.20 3.56 -23.58
N ALA A 52 4.50 3.41 -22.29
CA ALA A 52 3.51 3.56 -21.23
C ALA A 52 4.15 4.00 -19.91
N ILE A 53 3.40 4.80 -19.15
CA ILE A 53 3.70 5.18 -17.78
C ILE A 53 2.44 4.93 -16.95
N TYR A 54 2.55 4.18 -15.86
CA TYR A 54 1.41 3.87 -15.00
C TYR A 54 1.81 3.82 -13.52
N LEU A 55 0.86 4.06 -12.64
CA LEU A 55 1.05 3.95 -11.20
C LEU A 55 0.93 2.47 -10.79
N ILE A 56 1.97 1.90 -10.18
CA ILE A 56 1.96 0.53 -9.67
C ILE A 56 1.31 0.51 -8.29
N SER A 57 1.78 1.38 -7.39
CA SER A 57 1.29 1.42 -6.02
C SER A 57 1.39 2.83 -5.44
N ARG A 58 0.46 3.14 -4.53
CA ARG A 58 0.48 4.36 -3.73
C ARG A 58 0.19 3.98 -2.29
N GLN A 59 1.21 4.13 -1.44
CA GLN A 59 1.12 3.84 -0.02
C GLN A 59 1.15 5.13 0.79
N ILE A 60 0.37 5.20 1.87
CA ILE A 60 0.42 6.33 2.80
C ILE A 60 1.62 6.11 3.71
N LYS A 61 2.61 7.03 3.70
CA LYS A 61 3.68 6.97 4.71
C LYS A 61 3.03 7.21 6.08
N ASN A 62 3.29 6.32 7.02
CA ASN A 62 2.67 6.27 8.35
C ASN A 62 1.22 5.76 8.38
N GLN A 63 0.81 4.93 7.42
CA GLN A 63 -0.31 4.03 7.72
C GLN A 63 0.13 3.15 8.89
N LEU A 64 -0.43 3.41 10.08
CA LEU A 64 -0.47 2.44 11.17
C LEU A 64 -0.86 1.11 10.53
N ALA A 65 -0.07 0.06 10.77
CA ALA A 65 -0.39 -1.27 10.29
C ALA A 65 -1.86 -1.51 10.61
N THR A 66 -2.70 -1.65 9.58
CA THR A 66 -4.09 -2.06 9.74
C THR A 66 -4.04 -3.27 10.64
N GLY A 67 -4.64 -3.16 11.83
CA GLY A 67 -4.39 -4.07 12.94
C GLY A 67 -4.95 -5.47 12.68
N ASP A 68 -4.31 -6.22 11.81
CA ASP A 68 -4.49 -7.65 11.61
C ASP A 68 -3.20 -8.36 12.02
N ALA A 69 -2.75 -8.07 13.24
CA ALA A 69 -2.07 -9.12 13.99
C ALA A 69 -3.16 -10.14 14.36
N TYR A 70 -3.42 -11.10 13.46
CA TYR A 70 -3.98 -12.39 13.83
C TYR A 70 -2.98 -13.05 14.79
N ARG A 71 -2.96 -12.58 16.04
CA ARG A 71 -2.29 -13.26 17.13
C ARG A 71 -3.21 -14.39 17.52
N GLU A 72 -2.81 -15.62 17.20
CA GLU A 72 -3.52 -16.80 17.68
C GLU A 72 -3.61 -16.70 19.21
N GLN A 73 -4.83 -16.51 19.72
CA GLN A 73 -5.06 -16.46 21.16
C GLN A 73 -4.63 -17.80 21.76
N THR A 74 -3.82 -17.73 22.82
CA THR A 74 -3.48 -18.92 23.61
C THR A 74 -4.75 -19.54 24.21
N PRO A 75 -4.76 -20.85 24.53
CA PRO A 75 -5.94 -21.51 25.11
C PRO A 75 -6.48 -20.81 26.38
N GLU A 76 -5.60 -20.21 27.19
CA GLU A 76 -5.97 -19.48 28.39
C GLU A 76 -6.67 -18.14 28.08
N GLU A 77 -6.16 -17.41 27.09
CA GLU A 77 -6.76 -16.14 26.63
C GLU A 77 -8.14 -16.39 26.00
N ARG A 78 -8.31 -17.49 25.26
CA ARG A 78 -9.61 -17.94 24.73
C ARG A 78 -10.60 -18.23 25.85
N ALA A 79 -10.17 -18.92 26.91
CA ALA A 79 -11.04 -19.21 28.05
C ALA A 79 -11.49 -17.93 28.78
N LYS A 80 -10.60 -16.94 28.90
CA LYS A 80 -10.91 -15.65 29.54
C LYS A 80 -11.86 -14.81 28.69
N SER A 81 -11.64 -14.74 27.37
CA SER A 81 -12.52 -14.02 26.44
C SER A 81 -13.92 -14.65 26.37
N LEU A 82 -14.01 -15.97 26.36
CA LEU A 82 -15.27 -16.71 26.32
C LEU A 82 -16.08 -16.55 27.62
N LYS A 83 -15.42 -16.48 28.78
CA LYS A 83 -16.07 -16.11 30.05
C LYS A 83 -16.64 -14.69 30.02
N ALA A 84 -15.89 -13.73 29.48
CA ALA A 84 -16.34 -12.34 29.36
C ALA A 84 -17.56 -12.21 28.41
N LEU A 85 -17.51 -12.89 27.26
CA LEU A 85 -18.62 -12.94 26.29
C LEU A 85 -19.88 -13.55 26.91
N ASN A 86 -19.75 -14.68 27.64
CA ASN A 86 -20.88 -15.32 28.29
C ASN A 86 -21.50 -14.45 29.40
N LYS A 87 -20.66 -13.70 30.14
CA LYS A 87 -21.14 -12.75 31.15
C LYS A 87 -21.93 -11.61 30.50
N ALA A 88 -21.38 -10.99 29.45
CA ALA A 88 -22.06 -9.93 28.71
C ALA A 88 -23.37 -10.42 28.08
N ARG A 89 -23.38 -11.64 27.50
CA ARG A 89 -24.60 -12.25 26.94
C ARG A 89 -25.68 -12.45 28.00
N ARG A 90 -25.33 -12.93 29.19
CA ARG A 90 -26.28 -13.08 30.31
C ARG A 90 -26.85 -11.74 30.77
N GLU A 91 -26.02 -10.70 30.84
CA GLU A 91 -26.47 -9.36 31.21
C GLU A 91 -27.42 -8.77 30.16
N LEU A 92 -27.15 -8.99 28.87
CA LEU A 92 -28.01 -8.54 27.78
C LEU A 92 -29.35 -9.31 27.72
N ILE A 93 -29.36 -10.61 28.01
CA ILE A 93 -30.59 -11.40 28.17
C ILE A 93 -31.38 -10.90 29.39
N LYS A 94 -30.71 -10.62 30.51
CA LYS A 94 -31.35 -10.06 31.72
C LYS A 94 -31.97 -8.68 31.47
N LYS A 95 -31.38 -7.89 30.58
CA LYS A 95 -31.91 -6.59 30.13
C LYS A 95 -33.01 -6.71 29.05
N GLY A 96 -33.37 -7.93 28.63
CA GLY A 96 -34.41 -8.17 27.62
C GLY A 96 -34.00 -7.83 26.19
N LEU A 97 -32.72 -7.52 25.94
CA LEU A 97 -32.20 -7.12 24.63
C LEU A 97 -31.84 -8.31 23.73
N LEU A 98 -31.74 -9.50 24.29
CA LEU A 98 -31.47 -10.76 23.57
C LEU A 98 -32.50 -11.81 23.99
N LYS A 99 -33.11 -12.49 23.00
CA LYS A 99 -33.93 -13.68 23.25
C LYS A 99 -33.02 -14.86 23.63
N LYS A 100 -33.49 -15.64 24.60
CA LYS A 100 -32.77 -16.73 25.25
C LYS A 100 -32.50 -17.89 24.30
#